data_AF-A0AAJ6F228-F1
#
_entry.id   AF-A0AAJ6F228-F1
#
_cell.length_a   1.000
_cell.length_b   1.000
_cell.length_c   1.000
_cell.angle_alpha   90.00
_cell.angle_beta   90.00
_cell.angle_gamma   90.00
#
_symmetry.space_group_name_H-M   'P 1'
#
loop_
_entity.id
_entity.type
_entity.pdbx_description
1 polymer ?
#
loop_
_entity_poly.entity_id
_entity_poly.type
_entity_poly.pdbx_seq_one_letter_code
_entity_poly.pdbx_strand_id
1 'polypeptide(L)'
;MRTATIFAAVLLIANGASALAASEADYKAAYAAAEAANKEAGSLRNQWTTTASKLAAAKKAADTGDFDTAVAQAKEAEALAKASIFQATSEKQRWKDMEIR
;
A
#
# COMPACT_ATOMS: atom_id res chain seq x y z
N MET A 1 3.66 -20.09 38.26
CA MET A 1 3.28 -18.65 38.19
C MET A 1 4.17 -18.03 37.12
N ARG A 2 3.72 -17.55 35.96
CA ARG A 2 2.49 -16.81 35.61
C ARG A 2 2.13 -17.07 34.14
N THR A 3 0.90 -17.58 33.95
CA THR A 3 -0.08 -17.25 32.90
C THR A 3 0.39 -17.08 31.45
N ALA A 4 0.06 -18.09 30.64
CA ALA A 4 -0.20 -17.97 29.22
C ALA A 4 -1.30 -16.91 28.98
N THR A 5 -1.09 -15.99 28.04
CA THR A 5 -2.12 -15.07 27.57
C THR A 5 -2.43 -15.41 26.13
N ILE A 6 -3.56 -16.10 25.97
CA ILE A 6 -4.23 -16.38 24.71
C ILE A 6 -4.62 -15.02 24.12
N PHE A 7 -4.10 -14.65 22.95
CA PHE A 7 -4.62 -13.52 22.20
C PHE A 7 -6.00 -13.93 21.65
N ALA A 8 -7.03 -13.43 22.33
CA ALA A 8 -8.42 -13.64 22.00
C ALA A 8 -8.72 -13.11 20.59
N ALA A 9 -9.30 -14.00 19.79
CA ALA A 9 -10.01 -13.66 18.58
C ALA A 9 -11.25 -12.80 18.89
N VAL A 10 -11.80 -12.24 17.81
CA VAL A 10 -13.10 -11.56 17.67
C VAL A 10 -13.04 -10.04 17.76
N LEU A 11 -13.00 -9.41 16.59
CA LEU A 11 -13.91 -8.31 16.30
C LEU A 11 -14.35 -8.40 14.84
N LEU A 12 -15.36 -9.23 14.59
CA LEU A 12 -16.11 -9.23 13.34
C LEU A 12 -17.07 -8.03 13.39
N ILE A 13 -16.57 -6.84 13.02
CA ILE A 13 -17.45 -5.70 12.78
C ILE A 13 -18.11 -5.96 11.43
N ALA A 14 -19.30 -6.56 11.48
CA ALA A 14 -20.24 -6.56 10.37
C ALA A 14 -20.67 -5.10 10.12
N ASN A 15 -19.83 -4.34 9.43
CA ASN A 15 -20.28 -3.11 8.78
C ASN A 15 -21.15 -3.55 7.60
N GLY A 16 -22.46 -3.52 7.81
CA GLY A 16 -23.47 -3.57 6.75
C GLY A 16 -23.42 -2.33 5.86
N ALA A 17 -22.24 -1.94 5.39
CA ALA A 17 -22.13 -1.16 4.18
C ALA A 17 -22.55 -2.11 3.07
N SER A 18 -23.67 -1.84 2.41
CA SER A 18 -23.89 -2.36 1.06
C SER A 18 -22.57 -2.17 0.32
N ALA A 19 -21.91 -3.28 -0.06
CA ALA A 19 -20.67 -3.21 -0.82
C ALA A 19 -21.04 -2.63 -2.17
N LEU A 20 -20.98 -1.30 -2.28
CA LEU A 20 -21.06 -0.62 -3.55
C LEU A 20 -19.80 -1.03 -4.29
N ALA A 21 -19.98 -1.67 -5.44
CA ALA A 21 -18.88 -1.94 -6.35
C ALA A 21 -18.14 -0.63 -6.60
N ALA A 22 -16.81 -0.68 -6.54
CA ALA A 22 -16.00 0.49 -6.79
C ALA A 22 -16.28 1.02 -8.19
N SER A 23 -16.25 2.34 -8.34
CA SER A 23 -16.44 3.00 -9.63
C SER A 23 -15.10 3.19 -10.35
N GLU A 24 -15.17 3.51 -11.64
CA GLU A 24 -14.01 3.96 -12.41
C GLU A 24 -13.34 5.20 -11.77
N ALA A 25 -14.13 6.08 -11.17
CA ALA A 25 -13.63 7.26 -10.47
C ALA A 25 -12.83 6.87 -9.22
N ASP A 26 -13.30 5.88 -8.46
CA ASP A 26 -12.58 5.35 -7.29
C ASP A 26 -11.24 4.73 -7.71
N TYR A 27 -11.23 3.96 -8.79
CA TYR A 27 -10.00 3.43 -9.38
C TYR A 27 -9.04 4.54 -9.78
N LYS A 28 -9.48 5.55 -10.54
CA LYS A 28 -8.63 6.66 -10.99
C LYS A 28 -8.00 7.41 -9.82
N ALA A 29 -8.78 7.67 -8.76
CA ALA A 29 -8.27 8.31 -7.56
C ALA A 29 -7.22 7.45 -6.84
N ALA A 30 -7.52 6.16 -6.61
CA ALA A 30 -6.59 5.24 -5.95
C ALA A 30 -5.30 5.03 -6.77
N TYR A 31 -5.43 4.88 -8.09
CA TYR A 31 -4.29 4.69 -8.99
C TYR A 31 -3.41 5.94 -9.03
N ALA A 32 -3.99 7.14 -9.09
CA ALA A 32 -3.22 8.39 -9.06
C ALA A 32 -2.42 8.55 -7.75
N ALA A 33 -3.03 8.21 -6.59
CA ALA A 33 -2.35 8.23 -5.31
C ALA A 33 -1.17 7.23 -5.28
N ALA A 34 -1.40 6.00 -5.76
CA ALA A 34 -0.37 4.98 -5.85
C ALA A 34 0.78 5.37 -6.80
N GLU A 35 0.47 5.96 -7.96
CA GLU A 35 1.47 6.42 -8.92
C GLU A 35 2.31 7.57 -8.36
N ALA A 36 1.69 8.52 -7.66
CA ALA A 36 2.40 9.61 -7.01
C ALA A 36 3.38 9.10 -5.94
N ALA A 37 2.93 8.20 -5.05
CA ALA A 37 3.80 7.57 -4.06
C ALA A 37 4.93 6.76 -4.71
N ASN A 38 4.64 6.03 -5.79
CA ASN A 38 5.65 5.25 -6.50
C ASN A 38 6.71 6.15 -7.19
N LYS A 39 6.32 7.33 -7.69
CA LYS A 39 7.26 8.33 -8.23
C LYS A 39 8.14 8.94 -7.14
N GLU A 40 7.59 9.20 -5.97
CA GLU A 40 8.36 9.66 -4.81
C GLU A 40 9.38 8.59 -4.37
N ALA A 41 8.97 7.33 -4.28
CA ALA A 41 9.88 6.21 -4.03
C ALA A 41 11.01 6.13 -5.08
N GLY A 42 10.69 6.36 -6.36
CA GLY A 42 11.67 6.47 -7.45
C GLY A 42 12.65 7.62 -7.28
N SER A 43 12.19 8.77 -6.79
CA SER A 43 13.05 9.92 -6.48
C SER A 43 14.04 9.64 -5.34
N LEU A 44 13.68 8.72 -4.44
CA LEU A 44 14.55 8.19 -3.38
C LEU A 44 15.40 6.98 -3.83
N ARG A 45 15.31 6.59 -5.11
CA ARG A 45 15.96 5.40 -5.70
C ARG A 45 15.59 4.10 -4.99
N ASN A 46 14.43 4.06 -4.34
CA ASN A 46 13.92 2.88 -3.60
C ASN A 46 12.55 2.44 -4.15
N GLN A 47 12.43 2.43 -5.47
CA GLN A 47 11.22 1.98 -6.16
C GLN A 47 11.22 0.45 -6.24
N TRP A 48 10.25 -0.19 -5.60
CA TRP A 48 10.17 -1.65 -5.60
C TRP A 48 9.47 -2.18 -6.83
N THR A 49 9.99 -3.28 -7.38
CA THR A 49 9.40 -3.95 -8.55
C THR A 49 8.00 -4.49 -8.26
N THR A 50 7.74 -4.97 -7.04
CA THR A 50 6.40 -5.42 -6.61
C THR A 50 5.37 -4.30 -6.68
N THR A 51 5.72 -3.06 -6.32
CA THR A 51 4.83 -1.90 -6.44
C THR A 51 4.45 -1.66 -7.90
N ALA A 52 5.43 -1.72 -8.82
CA ALA A 52 5.17 -1.59 -10.26
C ALA A 52 4.27 -2.71 -10.79
N SER A 53 4.49 -3.96 -10.35
CA SER A 53 3.63 -5.10 -10.69
C SER A 53 2.19 -4.91 -10.21
N LYS A 54 1.99 -4.32 -9.03
CA LYS A 54 0.65 -4.01 -8.48
C LYS A 54 -0.05 -2.90 -9.26
N LEU A 55 0.66 -1.84 -9.66
CA LEU A 55 0.11 -0.84 -10.58
C LEU A 55 -0.29 -1.45 -11.92
N ALA A 56 0.54 -2.31 -12.51
CA ALA A 56 0.20 -3.00 -13.75
C ALA A 56 -1.04 -3.90 -13.60
N ALA A 57 -1.16 -4.63 -12.48
CA ALA A 57 -2.33 -5.44 -12.17
C ALA A 57 -3.59 -4.58 -11.98
N ALA A 58 -3.47 -3.44 -11.30
CA ALA A 58 -4.57 -2.48 -11.12
C ALA A 58 -5.08 -1.98 -12.47
N LYS A 59 -4.17 -1.60 -13.37
CA LYS A 59 -4.52 -1.16 -14.73
C LYS A 59 -5.22 -2.26 -15.51
N LYS A 60 -4.68 -3.50 -15.49
CA LYS A 60 -5.29 -4.64 -16.19
C LYS A 60 -6.71 -4.94 -15.71
N ALA A 61 -6.97 -4.84 -14.40
CA ALA A 61 -8.31 -5.04 -13.84
C ALA A 61 -9.27 -3.92 -14.25
N ALA A 62 -8.81 -2.67 -14.24
CA ALA A 62 -9.60 -1.53 -14.71
C ALA A 62 -9.93 -1.63 -16.21
N ASP A 63 -8.99 -2.11 -17.03
CA ASP A 63 -9.21 -2.32 -18.47
C ASP A 63 -10.33 -3.35 -18.75
N THR A 64 -10.61 -4.26 -17.80
CA THR A 64 -11.74 -5.22 -17.88
C THR A 64 -12.99 -4.75 -17.12
N GLY A 65 -12.99 -3.55 -16.55
CA GLY A 65 -14.10 -3.02 -15.73
C GLY A 65 -14.19 -3.62 -14.32
N ASP A 66 -13.20 -4.40 -13.88
CA ASP A 66 -13.12 -4.94 -12.52
C ASP A 66 -12.51 -3.88 -11.59
N PHE A 67 -13.31 -2.86 -11.30
CA PHE A 67 -12.87 -1.72 -10.50
C PHE A 67 -12.63 -2.07 -9.03
N ASP A 68 -13.30 -3.10 -8.49
CA ASP A 68 -13.03 -3.58 -7.14
C ASP A 68 -11.60 -4.11 -7.02
N THR A 69 -11.21 -5.01 -7.93
CA THR A 69 -9.83 -5.50 -8.00
C THR A 69 -8.87 -4.37 -8.33
N ALA A 70 -9.22 -3.46 -9.25
CA ALA A 70 -8.36 -2.35 -9.62
C ALA A 70 -8.04 -1.43 -8.44
N VAL A 71 -9.05 -1.08 -7.64
CA VAL A 71 -8.89 -0.28 -6.42
C VAL A 71 -8.07 -1.01 -5.38
N ALA A 72 -8.31 -2.31 -5.17
CA ALA A 72 -7.55 -3.12 -4.21
C ALA A 72 -6.06 -3.17 -4.57
N GLN A 73 -5.73 -3.46 -5.83
CA GLN A 73 -4.34 -3.50 -6.30
C GLN A 73 -3.67 -2.12 -6.24
N ALA A 74 -4.39 -1.05 -6.57
CA ALA A 74 -3.87 0.32 -6.46
C ALA A 74 -3.55 0.70 -5.00
N LYS A 75 -4.44 0.40 -4.06
CA LYS A 75 -4.20 0.65 -2.62
C LYS A 75 -3.03 -0.17 -2.08
N GLU A 76 -2.88 -1.42 -2.51
CA GLU A 76 -1.72 -2.23 -2.14
C GLU A 76 -0.42 -1.64 -2.70
N ALA A 77 -0.43 -1.17 -3.96
CA ALA A 77 0.71 -0.47 -4.54
C ALA A 77 1.07 0.80 -3.75
N GLU A 78 0.08 1.61 -3.35
CA GLU A 78 0.30 2.79 -2.52
C GLU A 78 0.95 2.43 -1.17
N ALA A 79 0.45 1.39 -0.50
CA ALA A 79 1.01 0.93 0.77
C ALA A 79 2.47 0.47 0.62
N LEU A 80 2.78 -0.29 -0.44
CA LEU A 80 4.15 -0.72 -0.73
C LEU A 80 5.08 0.45 -1.04
N ALA A 81 4.62 1.43 -1.83
CA ALA A 81 5.40 2.64 -2.11
C ALA A 81 5.71 3.45 -0.84
N LYS A 82 4.72 3.62 0.04
CA LYS A 82 4.93 4.31 1.33
C LYS A 82 5.88 3.54 2.24
N ALA A 83 5.81 2.21 2.27
CA ALA A 83 6.76 1.38 3.00
C ALA A 83 8.19 1.55 2.48
N SER A 84 8.37 1.62 1.16
CA SER A 84 9.71 1.81 0.57
C SER A 84 10.26 3.22 0.83
N ILE A 85 9.43 4.25 0.76
CA ILE A 85 9.81 5.62 1.16
C ILE A 85 10.26 5.65 2.62
N PHE A 86 9.49 5.03 3.51
CA PHE A 86 9.82 4.95 4.94
C PHE A 86 11.16 4.24 5.16
N GLN A 87 11.40 3.12 4.47
CA GLN A 87 12.66 2.39 4.57
C GLN A 87 13.84 3.27 4.14
N ALA A 88 13.79 3.87 2.96
CA ALA A 88 14.88 4.71 2.43
C ALA A 88 15.20 5.88 3.36
N THR A 89 14.15 6.51 3.91
CA THR A 89 14.31 7.64 4.82
C THR A 89 14.87 7.21 6.17
N SER A 90 14.41 6.08 6.71
CA SER A 90 14.89 5.55 8.00
C SER A 90 16.34 5.08 7.93
N GLU A 91 16.75 4.43 6.84
CA GLU A 91 18.14 4.03 6.62
C GLU A 91 19.07 5.24 6.58
N LYS A 92 18.67 6.31 5.88
CA LYS A 92 19.44 7.56 5.84
C LYS A 92 19.63 8.20 7.21
N GLN A 93 18.63 8.13 8.10
CA GLN A 93 18.78 8.65 9.46
C GLN A 93 19.69 7.77 10.32
N ARG A 94 19.50 6.44 10.27
CA ARG A 94 20.35 5.51 11.02
C ARG A 94 21.82 5.63 10.66
N TRP A 95 22.16 5.86 9.40
CA TRP A 95 23.55 6.07 9.00
C TRP A 95 24.16 7.32 9.65
N LYS A 96 23.44 8.44 9.68
CA LYS A 96 23.89 9.65 10.36
C LYS A 96 24.12 9.43 11.85
N ASP A 97 23.20 8.75 12.52
CA ASP A 97 23.30 8.47 13.96
C ASP A 97 24.51 7.57 14.29
N MET A 98 24.91 6.69 13.38
CA MET A 98 26.12 5.86 13.54
C MET A 98 27.41 6.64 13.31
N GLU A 99 27.43 7.61 12.39
CA GLU A 99 28.60 8.44 12.09
C GLU A 99 28.92 9.47 13.19
N ILE A 100 27.94 9.87 14.00
CA ILE A 100 28.09 10.87 15.08
C ILE A 100 28.63 10.25 16.40
N ARG A 101 29.08 8.99 16.40
CA ARG A 101 29.58 8.30 17.60
C ARG A 101 31.06 8.50 17.88
#